data_AF-A0A1F7JMC1-F1
#
_entry.id   AF-A0A1F7JMC1-F1
#
_cell.length_a   1.000
_cell.length_b   1.000
_cell.length_c   1.000
_cell.angle_alpha   90.00
_cell.angle_beta   90.00
_cell.angle_gamma   90.00
#
_symmetry.space_group_name_H-M   'P 1'
#
loop_
_entity.id
_entity.type
_entity.pdbx_description
1 polymer ?
#
loop_
_entity_poly.entity_id
_entity_poly.type
_entity_poly.pdbx_seq_one_letter_code
_entity_poly.pdbx_strand_id
1 'polypeptide(L)'
;MVRLTKQFQDKQDLHRMEEVLFEVLSSYNWKDEFEGIMTEFFTVAERKMFAKRIFIMFLLYKKVPYYDIARALKTSTSTISRYILLLADQNLVLKKIFKRIEQKERLINMLDDLFTIFFIHPGIYKNHWSFYRDYQARVSRRKTSGI
;
A
#
# COMPACT_ATOMS: atom_id res chain seq x y z
N MET A 1 14.33 11.73 -12.82
CA MET A 1 15.26 10.61 -12.53
C MET A 1 16.61 11.18 -12.15
N VAL A 2 17.09 10.86 -10.95
CA VAL A 2 18.43 11.25 -10.48
C VAL A 2 19.43 10.19 -10.94
N ARG A 3 20.61 10.62 -11.41
CA ARG A 3 21.68 9.71 -11.81
C ARG A 3 22.18 8.95 -10.58
N LEU A 4 21.97 7.65 -10.56
CA LEU A 4 22.60 6.77 -9.56
C LEU A 4 24.06 6.56 -9.97
N THR A 5 24.96 7.22 -9.24
CA THR A 5 26.40 7.06 -9.45
C THR A 5 26.86 5.78 -8.77
N LYS A 6 27.69 4.97 -9.44
CA LYS A 6 28.33 3.78 -8.85
C LYS A 6 29.41 4.11 -7.81
N GLN A 7 29.71 5.40 -7.60
CA GLN A 7 30.70 5.82 -6.63
C GLN A 7 30.18 5.51 -5.23
N PHE A 8 31.03 4.86 -4.44
CA PHE A 8 30.81 4.60 -3.04
C PHE A 8 30.68 5.95 -2.33
N GLN A 9 29.45 6.32 -1.98
CA GLN A 9 29.25 7.37 -0.98
C GLN A 9 29.72 6.83 0.36
N ASP A 10 30.36 7.68 1.16
CA ASP A 10 30.69 7.30 2.53
C ASP A 10 29.38 6.96 3.26
N LYS A 11 29.39 5.89 4.05
CA LYS A 11 28.20 5.44 4.80
C LYS A 11 27.72 6.53 5.74
N GLN A 12 28.63 7.37 6.26
CA GLN A 12 28.28 8.48 7.14
C GLN A 12 27.51 9.57 6.40
N ASP A 13 27.90 9.89 5.16
CA ASP A 13 27.19 10.89 4.36
C ASP A 13 25.80 10.41 3.96
N LEU A 14 25.67 9.13 3.59
CA LEU A 14 24.36 8.54 3.31
C LEU A 14 23.45 8.58 4.54
N HIS A 15 23.96 8.26 5.73
CA HIS A 15 23.19 8.33 6.96
C HIS A 15 22.68 9.75 7.24
N ARG A 16 23.53 10.77 7.07
CA ARG A 16 23.12 12.18 7.21
C ARG A 16 22.04 12.57 6.18
N MET A 17 22.14 12.08 4.95
CA MET A 17 21.10 12.30 3.93
C MET A 17 19.77 11.63 4.32
N GLU A 18 19.83 10.42 4.90
CA GLU A 18 18.65 9.71 5.40
C GLU A 18 18.02 10.42 6.61
N GLU A 19 18.81 11.02 7.51
CA GLU A 19 18.32 11.84 8.62
C GLU A 19 17.57 13.08 8.11
N VAL A 20 18.14 13.82 7.15
CA VAL A 20 17.46 14.98 6.54
C VAL A 20 16.15 14.54 5.87
N LEU A 21 16.17 13.43 5.14
CA LEU A 21 14.96 12.88 4.54
C LEU A 21 13.90 12.53 5.60
N PHE A 22 14.32 11.91 6.71
CA PHE A 22 13.42 11.58 7.80
C PHE A 22 12.80 12.82 8.44
N GLU A 23 13.59 13.86 8.70
CA GLU A 23 13.11 15.11 9.29
C GLU A 23 12.04 15.76 8.41
N VAL A 24 12.33 15.92 7.12
CA VAL A 24 11.40 16.47 6.10
C VAL A 24 10.12 15.62 6.01
N LEU A 25 10.24 14.30 6.04
CA LEU A 25 9.10 13.39 6.00
C LEU A 25 8.36 13.29 7.34
N SER A 26 8.89 13.78 8.46
CA SER A 26 8.26 13.68 9.77
C SER A 26 7.64 15.00 10.24
N SER A 27 8.06 16.13 9.64
CA SER A 27 7.64 17.48 10.04
C SER A 27 6.24 17.88 9.57
N TYR A 28 5.53 17.04 8.80
CA TYR A 28 4.20 17.38 8.30
C TYR A 28 3.14 17.19 9.38
N ASN A 29 2.24 18.15 9.50
CA ASN A 29 1.13 18.07 10.46
C ASN A 29 -0.16 17.61 9.77
N TRP A 30 -0.36 18.03 8.52
CA TRP A 30 -1.61 17.78 7.78
C TRP A 30 -1.39 16.98 6.50
N LYS A 31 -2.47 16.31 6.07
CA LYS A 31 -2.47 15.42 4.88
C LYS A 31 -2.08 16.17 3.60
N ASP A 32 -2.43 17.44 3.48
CA ASP A 32 -2.19 18.24 2.27
C ASP A 32 -0.70 18.59 2.12
N GLU A 33 0.00 18.86 3.23
CA GLU A 33 1.45 19.08 3.25
C GLU A 33 2.19 17.80 2.81
N PHE A 34 1.75 16.64 3.29
CA PHE A 34 2.31 15.36 2.86
C PHE A 34 2.09 15.11 1.36
N GLU A 35 0.91 15.45 0.83
CA GLU A 35 0.65 15.31 -0.61
C GLU A 35 1.55 16.24 -1.44
N GLY A 36 1.74 17.48 -1.00
CA GLY A 36 2.68 18.44 -1.60
C GLY A 36 4.09 17.87 -1.67
N ILE A 37 4.64 17.44 -0.54
CA ILE A 37 5.97 16.80 -0.45
C ILE A 37 6.05 15.60 -1.42
N MET A 38 5.07 14.70 -1.40
CA MET A 38 5.09 13.53 -2.27
C MET A 38 4.98 13.87 -3.76
N THR A 39 4.40 15.02 -4.12
CA THR A 39 4.33 15.50 -5.52
C THR A 39 5.60 16.20 -5.98
N GLU A 40 6.31 16.85 -5.08
CA GLU A 40 7.58 17.52 -5.37
C GLU A 40 8.75 16.54 -5.45
N PHE A 41 8.79 15.56 -4.54
CA PHE A 41 9.87 14.56 -4.49
C PHE A 41 9.73 13.45 -5.53
N PHE A 42 8.50 13.00 -5.82
CA PHE A 42 8.26 11.86 -6.71
C PHE A 42 7.56 12.28 -7.99
N THR A 43 8.04 11.74 -9.10
CA THR A 43 7.25 11.74 -10.34
C THR A 43 5.95 10.94 -10.15
N VAL A 44 4.94 11.23 -10.98
CA VAL A 44 3.66 10.50 -10.97
C VAL A 44 3.86 8.97 -11.10
N ALA A 45 4.84 8.55 -11.92
CA ALA A 45 5.18 7.15 -12.10
C ALA A 45 5.79 6.54 -10.84
N GLU A 46 6.75 7.23 -10.20
CA GLU A 46 7.40 6.76 -8.97
C GLU A 46 6.42 6.67 -7.81
N ARG A 47 5.55 7.67 -7.63
CA ARG A 47 4.50 7.65 -6.61
C ARG A 47 3.56 6.46 -6.80
N LYS A 48 3.12 6.20 -8.04
CA LYS A 48 2.28 5.04 -8.38
C LYS A 48 3.00 3.72 -8.12
N MET A 49 4.29 3.63 -8.44
CA MET A 49 5.08 2.43 -8.15
C MET A 49 5.21 2.21 -6.65
N PHE A 50 5.56 3.24 -5.89
CA PHE A 50 5.73 3.15 -4.43
C PHE A 50 4.43 2.72 -3.73
N ALA A 51 3.30 3.36 -4.08
CA ALA A 51 1.98 2.98 -3.57
C ALA A 51 1.63 1.52 -3.87
N LYS A 52 1.86 1.05 -5.11
CA LYS A 52 1.64 -0.35 -5.48
C LYS A 52 2.47 -1.31 -4.64
N ARG A 53 3.74 -0.99 -4.35
CA ARG A 53 4.62 -1.85 -3.54
C ARG A 53 4.08 -2.00 -2.12
N ILE A 54 3.69 -0.91 -1.48
CA ILE A 54 3.06 -0.94 -0.15
C ILE A 54 1.80 -1.78 -0.18
N PHE A 55 0.95 -1.58 -1.19
CA PHE A 55 -0.31 -2.31 -1.31
C PHE A 55 -0.09 -3.81 -1.53
N ILE A 56 0.83 -4.22 -2.40
CA ILE A 56 1.22 -5.63 -2.57
C ILE A 56 1.61 -6.25 -1.22
N MET A 57 2.49 -5.57 -0.47
CA MET A 57 2.95 -6.08 0.82
C MET A 57 1.82 -6.18 1.84
N PHE A 58 0.89 -5.23 1.84
CA PHE A 58 -0.29 -5.26 2.70
C PHE A 58 -1.25 -6.40 2.34
N LEU A 59 -1.53 -6.61 1.05
CA LEU A 59 -2.38 -7.69 0.57
C LEU A 59 -1.77 -9.07 0.88
N LEU A 60 -0.46 -9.21 0.71
CA LEU A 60 0.28 -10.42 1.09
C LEU A 60 0.22 -10.66 2.60
N TYR A 61 0.36 -9.60 3.41
CA TYR A 61 0.19 -9.67 4.86
C TYR A 61 -1.22 -10.15 5.25
N LYS A 62 -2.25 -9.70 4.52
CA LYS A 62 -3.64 -10.19 4.62
C LYS A 62 -3.88 -11.58 4.01
N LYS A 63 -2.84 -12.25 3.52
CA LYS A 63 -2.87 -13.60 2.93
C LYS A 63 -3.75 -13.72 1.68
N VAL A 64 -3.83 -12.65 0.88
CA VAL A 64 -4.55 -12.66 -0.40
C VAL A 64 -3.80 -13.53 -1.42
N PRO A 65 -4.47 -14.34 -2.24
CA PRO A 65 -3.80 -15.19 -3.22
C PRO A 65 -2.96 -14.38 -4.22
N TYR A 66 -1.73 -14.84 -4.47
CA TYR A 66 -0.74 -14.11 -5.27
C TYR A 66 -1.20 -13.83 -6.70
N TYR A 67 -1.94 -14.75 -7.34
CA TYR A 67 -2.48 -14.53 -8.68
C TYR A 67 -3.50 -13.40 -8.73
N ASP A 68 -4.32 -13.29 -7.69
CA ASP A 68 -5.35 -12.27 -7.63
C ASP A 68 -4.70 -10.89 -7.43
N ILE A 69 -3.66 -10.80 -6.59
CA ILE A 69 -2.87 -9.57 -6.41
C ILE A 69 -2.23 -9.16 -7.74
N ALA A 70 -1.64 -10.12 -8.48
CA ALA A 70 -1.00 -9.89 -9.77
C ALA A 70 -1.97 -9.27 -10.78
N ARG A 71 -3.17 -9.86 -10.86
CA ARG A 71 -4.25 -9.42 -11.75
C ARG A 71 -4.78 -8.04 -11.35
N ALA A 72 -5.10 -7.86 -10.06
CA ALA A 72 -5.67 -6.61 -9.53
C ALA A 72 -4.74 -5.41 -9.74
N LEU A 73 -3.44 -5.57 -9.42
CA LEU A 73 -2.49 -4.47 -9.44
C LEU A 73 -1.72 -4.34 -10.75
N LYS A 74 -1.99 -5.23 -11.72
CA LYS A 74 -1.28 -5.33 -13.01
C LYS A 74 0.23 -5.35 -12.77
N THR A 75 0.67 -6.31 -11.97
CA THR A 75 2.09 -6.51 -11.63
C THR A 75 2.49 -7.95 -11.94
N SER A 76 3.78 -8.18 -12.23
CA SER A 76 4.25 -9.53 -12.54
C SER A 76 4.22 -10.41 -11.28
N THR A 77 3.99 -11.70 -11.47
CA THR A 77 4.09 -12.70 -10.39
C THR A 77 5.50 -12.72 -9.79
N SER A 78 6.54 -12.51 -10.60
CA SER A 78 7.93 -12.39 -10.12
C SER A 78 8.13 -11.24 -9.13
N THR A 79 7.47 -10.11 -9.35
CA THR A 79 7.49 -8.96 -8.44
C THR A 79 6.85 -9.33 -7.10
N ILE A 80 5.71 -10.03 -7.13
CA ILE A 80 5.02 -10.49 -5.92
C ILE A 80 5.86 -11.52 -5.16
N SER A 81 6.46 -12.49 -5.86
CA SER A 81 7.33 -13.50 -5.24
C SER A 81 8.48 -12.87 -4.46
N ARG A 82 9.07 -11.79 -4.98
CA ARG A 82 10.09 -11.03 -4.26
C ARG A 82 9.58 -10.46 -2.93
N TYR A 83 8.34 -9.94 -2.90
CA TYR A 83 7.73 -9.43 -1.67
C TYR A 83 7.28 -10.53 -0.71
N ILE A 84 6.92 -11.71 -1.21
CA ILE A 84 6.65 -12.89 -0.37
C ILE A 84 7.91 -13.26 0.41
N LEU A 85 9.05 -13.35 -0.28
CA LEU A 85 10.35 -13.62 0.36
C LEU A 85 10.70 -12.54 1.39
N LEU A 86 10.50 -11.28 1.05
CA LEU A 86 10.72 -10.16 1.98
C LEU A 86 9.84 -10.30 3.23
N LEU A 87 8.56 -10.61 3.08
CA LEU A 87 7.63 -10.81 4.19
C LEU A 87 7.85 -12.13 4.94
N ALA A 88 8.67 -13.05 4.46
CA ALA A 88 9.03 -14.24 5.23
C ALA A 88 9.83 -13.86 6.48
N ASP A 89 10.60 -12.77 6.42
CA ASP A 89 11.32 -12.23 7.57
C ASP A 89 10.35 -11.80 8.69
N GLN A 90 10.48 -12.40 9.87
CA GLN A 90 9.64 -12.13 11.03
C GLN A 90 9.93 -10.78 11.68
N ASN A 91 11.13 -10.23 11.52
CA ASN A 91 11.56 -8.99 12.18
C ASN A 91 11.22 -7.73 11.39
N LEU A 92 10.51 -7.87 10.28
CA LEU A 92 10.28 -6.79 9.36
C LEU A 92 9.38 -5.70 9.96
N VAL A 93 9.90 -4.47 10.04
CA VAL A 93 9.22 -3.32 10.67
C VAL A 93 7.82 -3.07 10.07
N LEU A 94 7.65 -3.29 8.76
CA LEU A 94 6.35 -3.11 8.10
C LEU A 94 5.26 -4.04 8.66
N LYS A 95 5.57 -5.25 9.16
CA LYS A 95 4.56 -6.10 9.81
C LYS A 95 3.97 -5.44 11.06
N LYS A 96 4.82 -4.78 11.86
CA LYS A 96 4.38 -4.02 13.04
C LYS A 96 3.51 -2.83 12.64
N ILE A 97 3.88 -2.13 11.56
CA ILE A 97 3.11 -1.01 11.02
C ILE A 97 1.74 -1.49 10.50
N PHE A 98 1.70 -2.57 9.72
CA PHE A 98 0.45 -3.15 9.23
C PHE A 98 -0.47 -3.58 10.37
N LYS A 99 0.07 -4.21 11.41
CA LYS A 99 -0.71 -4.54 12.61
C LYS A 99 -1.33 -3.30 13.29
N ARG A 100 -0.60 -2.17 13.36
CA ARG A 100 -1.15 -0.92 13.89
C ARG A 100 -2.22 -0.32 12.97
N ILE A 101 -2.06 -0.47 11.65
CA ILE A 101 -3.06 -0.02 10.67
C ILE A 101 -4.35 -0.82 10.81
N GLU A 102 -4.27 -2.13 11.06
CA GLU A 102 -5.43 -2.98 11.35
C GLU A 102 -6.20 -2.59 12.61
N GLN A 103 -5.62 -1.81 13.51
CA GLN A 103 -6.32 -1.30 14.69
C GLN A 103 -7.08 0.00 14.40
N LYS A 104 -6.87 0.61 13.23
CA LYS A 104 -7.53 1.86 12.82
C LYS A 104 -8.69 1.55 11.86
N GLU A 105 -9.92 1.54 12.40
CA GLU A 105 -11.15 1.23 11.64
C GLU A 105 -11.29 2.01 10.32
N ARG A 106 -10.93 3.30 10.31
CA ARG A 106 -11.00 4.14 9.10
C ARG A 106 -10.15 3.60 7.96
N LEU A 107 -8.93 3.12 8.25
CA LEU A 107 -8.04 2.58 7.23
C LEU A 107 -8.50 1.20 6.78
N ILE A 108 -9.01 0.37 7.70
CA ILE A 108 -9.60 -0.93 7.34
C ILE A 108 -10.75 -0.74 6.36
N ASN A 109 -11.66 0.21 6.63
CA ASN A 109 -12.79 0.48 5.75
C ASN A 109 -12.32 0.92 4.35
N MET A 110 -11.35 1.83 4.26
CA MET A 110 -10.77 2.24 2.97
C MET A 110 -10.11 1.08 2.23
N LEU A 111 -9.43 0.19 2.95
CA LEU A 111 -8.80 -0.98 2.37
C LEU A 111 -9.84 -1.98 1.88
N ASP A 112 -10.89 -2.25 2.65
CA ASP A 112 -12.01 -3.12 2.27
C ASP A 112 -12.73 -2.60 1.00
N ASP A 113 -12.89 -1.29 0.88
CA ASP A 113 -13.47 -0.66 -0.30
C ASP A 113 -12.56 -0.88 -1.53
N LEU A 114 -11.25 -0.68 -1.39
CA LEU A 114 -10.27 -0.96 -2.44
C LEU A 114 -10.25 -2.45 -2.79
N PHE A 115 -10.28 -3.33 -1.80
CA PHE A 115 -10.39 -4.77 -1.97
C PHE A 115 -11.61 -5.14 -2.81
N THR A 116 -12.74 -4.52 -2.52
CA THR A 116 -13.98 -4.76 -3.26
C THR A 116 -13.84 -4.32 -4.72
N ILE A 117 -13.27 -3.13 -4.97
CA ILE A 117 -13.03 -2.61 -6.32
C ILE A 117 -12.11 -3.54 -7.13
N PHE A 118 -11.04 -4.03 -6.52
CA PHE A 118 -10.01 -4.81 -7.20
C PHE A 118 -10.34 -6.29 -7.36
N PHE A 119 -11.02 -6.90 -6.39
CA PHE A 119 -11.22 -8.35 -6.32
C PHE A 119 -12.68 -8.75 -6.56
N ILE A 120 -13.65 -7.88 -6.27
CA ILE A 120 -15.08 -8.14 -6.46
C ILE A 120 -15.57 -7.40 -7.71
N HIS A 121 -14.95 -7.69 -8.84
CA HIS A 121 -15.52 -7.31 -10.14
C HIS A 121 -16.52 -8.39 -10.58
N PRO A 122 -17.75 -8.03 -11.00
CA PRO A 122 -18.67 -9.00 -11.57
C PRO A 122 -18.05 -9.62 -12.83
N GLY A 123 -17.82 -10.94 -12.82
CA GLY A 123 -17.37 -11.70 -14.01
C GLY A 123 -16.13 -12.59 -13.85
N ILE A 124 -15.46 -12.61 -12.70
CA ILE A 124 -14.20 -13.39 -12.55
C ILE A 124 -14.42 -14.79 -11.92
N TYR A 125 -15.43 -14.97 -11.04
CA TYR A 125 -15.74 -16.27 -10.42
C TYR A 125 -17.20 -16.37 -9.93
N LYS A 126 -17.82 -17.57 -9.99
CA LYS A 126 -19.28 -17.81 -9.82
C LYS A 126 -19.93 -17.34 -8.51
N ASN A 127 -19.16 -17.10 -7.43
CA ASN A 127 -19.72 -16.76 -6.11
C ASN A 127 -19.58 -15.28 -5.69
N HIS A 128 -19.10 -14.38 -6.56
CA HIS A 128 -18.85 -12.98 -6.19
C HIS A 128 -20.10 -12.08 -6.15
N TRP A 129 -21.21 -12.49 -6.76
CA TRP A 129 -22.44 -11.67 -6.81
C TRP A 129 -23.12 -11.51 -5.45
N SER A 130 -23.07 -12.52 -4.57
CA SER A 130 -23.58 -12.38 -3.20
C SER A 130 -22.69 -11.45 -2.38
N PHE A 131 -21.37 -11.62 -2.45
CA PHE A 131 -20.40 -10.74 -1.78
C PHE A 131 -20.52 -9.28 -2.21
N TYR A 132 -20.72 -9.03 -3.50
CA TYR A 132 -20.94 -7.67 -4.02
C TYR A 132 -22.24 -7.05 -3.48
N ARG A 133 -23.34 -7.83 -3.43
CA ARG A 133 -24.61 -7.39 -2.85
C ARG A 133 -24.50 -7.15 -1.34
N ASP A 134 -23.80 -8.01 -0.61
CA ASP A 134 -23.57 -7.86 0.83
C ASP A 134 -22.70 -6.64 1.13
N TYR A 135 -21.72 -6.35 0.29
CA TYR A 135 -20.92 -5.13 0.38
C TYR A 135 -21.77 -3.89 0.11
N GLN A 136 -22.55 -3.88 -0.97
CA GLN A 136 -23.49 -2.78 -1.29
C GLN A 136 -24.44 -2.52 -0.10
N ALA A 137 -24.97 -3.57 0.51
CA ALA A 137 -25.81 -3.46 1.71
C ALA A 137 -25.05 -2.86 2.91
N ARG A 138 -23.78 -3.24 3.13
CA ARG A 138 -22.94 -2.66 4.20
C ARG A 138 -22.63 -1.18 3.96
N VAL A 139 -22.31 -0.79 2.73
CA VAL A 139 -22.07 0.62 2.35
C VAL A 139 -23.32 1.46 2.58
N SER A 140 -24.50 0.96 2.17
CA SER A 140 -25.77 1.64 2.41
C SER A 140 -26.07 1.80 3.90
N ARG A 141 -25.78 0.79 4.71
CA ARG A 141 -25.92 0.85 6.19
C ARG A 141 -24.99 1.87 6.83
N ARG A 142 -23.75 1.99 6.36
CA ARG A 142 -22.81 3.03 6.83
C ARG A 142 -23.35 4.42 6.53
N LYS A 143 -23.84 4.64 5.30
CA LYS A 143 -24.43 5.92 4.87
C LYS A 143 -25.69 6.31 5.66
N THR A 144 -26.54 5.35 6.04
CA THR A 144 -27.73 5.63 6.84
C THR A 144 -27.45 5.77 8.34
N SER A 145 -26.32 5.25 8.84
CA SER A 145 -25.97 5.30 10.26
C SER A 145 -25.15 6.53 10.66
N GLY A 146 -24.88 7.47 9.74
CA GLY A 146 -24.31 8.78 10.07
C GLY A 146 -22.91 8.76 10.69
N ILE A 147 -22.05 7.83 10.25
CA ILE A 147 -20.60 7.85 10.50
C ILE A 147 -19.87 8.08 9.17
#